data_AF-A0A3A9A9U1-F1
#
_entry.id   AF-A0A3A9A9U1-F1
#
_cell.length_a   1.000
_cell.length_b   1.000
_cell.length_c   1.000
_cell.angle_alpha   90.00
_cell.angle_beta   90.00
_cell.angle_gamma   90.00
#
_symmetry.space_group_name_H-M   'P 1'
#
loop_
_entity.id
_entity.type
_entity.pdbx_description
1 polymer ?
#
loop_
_entity_poly.entity_id
_entity_poly.type
_entity_poly.pdbx_seq_one_letter_code
_entity_poly.pdbx_strand_id
1 'polypeptide(L)'
;MYLEEHVQCINEKLLCLRDKHNIVIWGGAENTAKLFQYTDILNYDIGGIVDKGRAGNQFYGRQLQSPADMEWTQIEAVVISSFHYEDEIEEELKNKFHFAGLIIKLKEQGQIIPFYHHLSKADIQAPEDYRELLERNKRFKGIHKNERLFILCSGPSIREMDLTVLKNEITMAVHSFYLHKDISVIQPEYYCNAQWEYNEKTTEKVAEAYLKDLKMHVGKSQYFFSLREKGIIDRMQNFDSEEVNYYCYGKDSSLYEEVDLCQGIMPVHSVPVICIQLAIYMGFKEIYLLGTEHDFLTTKKYAYFYDRKQAVTGDTDITTDADSNLVMNFSDAIADAYALWNNYKVVRRIAQKNDIKIYNATMGGALDLFPRVDFNSLF
;
A
#
# COMPACT_ATOMS: atom_id res chain seq x y z
N MET A 1 -1.30 11.58 -7.85
CA MET A 1 -1.59 12.93 -7.36
C MET A 1 -1.91 12.81 -5.88
N TYR A 2 -1.20 13.54 -5.04
CA TYR A 2 -1.42 13.56 -3.59
C TYR A 2 -2.59 14.46 -3.22
N LEU A 3 -3.08 14.36 -1.99
CA LEU A 3 -4.17 15.18 -1.48
C LEU A 3 -3.95 16.67 -1.75
N GLU A 4 -2.75 17.17 -1.47
CA GLU A 4 -2.38 18.59 -1.64
C GLU A 4 -2.49 19.04 -3.10
N GLU A 5 -2.15 18.15 -4.05
CA GLU A 5 -2.22 18.44 -5.47
C GLU A 5 -3.67 18.46 -5.97
N HIS A 6 -4.53 17.55 -5.46
CA HIS A 6 -5.97 17.61 -5.75
C HIS A 6 -6.63 18.85 -5.14
N VAL A 7 -6.25 19.21 -3.90
CA VAL A 7 -6.70 20.45 -3.25
C VAL A 7 -6.31 21.67 -4.07
N GLN A 8 -5.08 21.71 -4.58
CA GLN A 8 -4.64 22.77 -5.47
C GLN A 8 -5.51 22.84 -6.74
N CYS A 9 -5.77 21.71 -7.41
CA CYS A 9 -6.63 21.67 -8.59
C CYS A 9 -8.06 22.15 -8.29
N ILE A 10 -8.62 21.80 -7.12
CA ILE A 10 -9.91 22.30 -6.68
C ILE A 10 -9.85 23.82 -6.48
N ASN A 11 -8.86 24.34 -5.75
CA ASN A 11 -8.72 25.77 -5.52
C ASN A 11 -8.58 26.57 -6.82
N GLU A 12 -7.85 26.03 -7.81
CA GLU A 12 -7.74 26.62 -9.15
C GLU A 12 -9.11 26.70 -9.85
N LYS A 13 -9.95 25.66 -9.75
CA LYS A 13 -11.34 25.70 -10.24
C LYS A 13 -12.21 26.71 -9.50
N LEU A 14 -11.97 26.94 -8.20
CA LEU A 14 -12.75 27.90 -7.42
C LEU A 14 -12.44 29.36 -7.77
N LEU A 15 -11.33 29.65 -8.46
CA LEU A 15 -10.94 31.03 -8.79
C LEU A 15 -11.99 31.80 -9.61
N CYS A 16 -12.83 31.12 -10.38
CA CYS A 16 -13.93 31.74 -11.13
C CYS A 16 -15.07 32.27 -10.24
N LEU A 17 -15.04 32.02 -8.92
CA LEU A 17 -16.00 32.53 -7.94
C LEU A 17 -15.63 33.91 -7.37
N ARG A 18 -14.44 34.46 -7.67
CA ARG A 18 -13.94 35.70 -7.02
C ARG A 18 -14.90 36.89 -7.10
N ASP A 19 -15.63 37.01 -8.20
CA ASP A 19 -16.58 38.10 -8.44
C ASP A 19 -18.04 37.63 -8.37
N LYS A 20 -18.31 36.51 -7.67
CA LYS A 20 -19.63 35.92 -7.53
C LYS A 20 -20.18 36.12 -6.13
N HIS A 21 -21.46 36.48 -6.06
CA HIS A 21 -22.23 36.61 -4.83
C HIS A 21 -23.27 35.50 -4.70
N ASN A 22 -23.70 35.23 -3.46
CA ASN A 22 -24.72 34.23 -3.16
C ASN A 22 -24.44 32.86 -3.82
N ILE A 23 -23.27 32.30 -3.52
CA ILE A 23 -22.81 31.02 -4.05
C ILE A 23 -23.47 29.89 -3.27
N VAL A 24 -23.98 28.88 -3.98
CA VAL A 24 -24.61 27.71 -3.38
C VAL A 24 -23.73 26.48 -3.57
N ILE A 25 -23.57 25.70 -2.50
CA ILE A 25 -22.93 24.39 -2.57
C ILE A 25 -23.99 23.31 -2.63
N TRP A 26 -23.98 22.49 -3.68
CA TRP A 26 -24.91 21.37 -3.81
C TRP A 26 -24.26 20.05 -3.36
N GLY A 27 -24.77 19.52 -2.25
CA GLY A 27 -24.32 18.29 -1.58
C GLY A 27 -23.97 18.59 -0.13
N GLY A 28 -24.79 18.14 0.82
CA GLY A 28 -24.60 18.38 2.26
C GLY A 28 -24.04 17.16 2.97
N ALA A 29 -22.86 16.68 2.55
CA ALA A 29 -22.29 15.43 3.04
C ALA A 29 -20.78 15.52 3.31
N GLU A 30 -20.12 14.37 3.49
CA GLU A 30 -18.70 14.30 3.84
C GLU A 30 -17.80 15.06 2.85
N ASN A 31 -18.02 14.96 1.54
CA ASN A 31 -17.19 15.70 0.57
C ASN A 31 -17.21 17.21 0.82
N THR A 32 -18.36 17.79 1.16
CA THR A 32 -18.47 19.22 1.50
C THR A 32 -17.76 19.55 2.82
N ALA A 33 -17.86 18.67 3.82
CA ALA A 33 -17.10 18.81 5.06
C ALA A 33 -15.60 18.87 4.79
N LYS A 34 -15.13 18.04 3.85
CA LYS A 34 -13.73 17.97 3.43
C LYS A 34 -13.32 19.17 2.58
N LEU A 35 -14.20 19.69 1.71
CA LEU A 35 -13.93 20.95 1.01
C LEU A 35 -13.72 22.10 2.02
N PHE A 36 -14.56 22.20 3.04
CA PHE A 36 -14.40 23.20 4.10
C PHE A 36 -13.09 23.05 4.89
N GLN A 37 -12.63 21.82 5.07
CA GLN A 37 -11.41 21.53 5.81
C GLN A 37 -10.14 21.84 5.01
N TYR A 38 -10.13 21.55 3.71
CA TYR A 38 -8.89 21.52 2.92
C TYR A 38 -8.79 22.61 1.84
N THR A 39 -9.88 23.24 1.45
CA THR A 39 -9.92 24.14 0.27
C THR A 39 -10.28 25.57 0.65
N ASP A 40 -10.11 26.48 -0.30
CA ASP A 40 -10.38 27.92 -0.13
C ASP A 40 -11.88 28.26 -0.29
N ILE A 41 -12.79 27.27 -0.39
CA ILE A 41 -14.22 27.51 -0.65
C ILE A 41 -14.87 28.46 0.37
N LEU A 42 -14.42 28.45 1.62
CA LEU A 42 -14.95 29.32 2.67
C LEU A 42 -14.50 30.80 2.55
N ASN A 43 -13.56 31.10 1.64
CA ASN A 43 -13.14 32.47 1.34
C ASN A 43 -14.11 33.19 0.37
N TYR A 44 -15.10 32.48 -0.17
CA TYR A 44 -16.10 33.01 -1.09
C TYR A 44 -17.46 33.22 -0.40
N ASP A 45 -18.35 33.98 -1.04
CA ASP A 45 -19.67 34.34 -0.50
C ASP A 45 -20.67 33.18 -0.55
N ILE A 46 -20.54 32.22 0.37
CA ILE A 46 -21.43 31.05 0.47
C ILE A 46 -22.77 31.44 1.10
N GLY A 47 -23.78 31.59 0.24
CA GLY A 47 -25.15 31.91 0.62
C GLY A 47 -25.91 30.73 1.22
N GLY A 48 -25.67 29.51 0.73
CA GLY A 48 -26.41 28.32 1.18
C GLY A 48 -25.79 26.98 0.81
N ILE A 49 -26.29 25.93 1.45
CA ILE A 49 -25.95 24.54 1.12
C ILE A 49 -27.25 23.79 0.84
N VAL A 50 -27.31 23.18 -0.33
CA VAL A 50 -28.50 22.51 -0.85
C VAL A 50 -28.26 21.00 -0.88
N ASP A 51 -29.25 20.23 -0.44
CA ASP A 51 -29.22 18.77 -0.53
C ASP A 51 -30.64 18.20 -0.69
N LYS A 52 -30.84 17.41 -1.75
CA LYS A 52 -32.15 16.83 -2.10
C LYS A 52 -32.60 15.75 -1.11
N GLY A 53 -31.68 14.96 -0.57
CA GLY A 53 -31.98 13.84 0.32
C GLY A 53 -31.90 14.19 1.80
N ARG A 54 -31.29 15.34 2.13
CA ARG A 54 -30.99 15.76 3.50
C ARG A 54 -31.53 17.15 3.86
N ALA A 55 -32.41 17.73 3.04
CA ALA A 55 -33.05 18.99 3.33
C ALA A 55 -33.67 19.01 4.74
N GLY A 56 -33.53 20.14 5.45
CA GLY A 56 -33.98 20.33 6.82
C GLY A 56 -32.96 19.90 7.89
N ASN A 57 -31.98 19.06 7.56
CA ASN A 57 -30.93 18.66 8.51
C ASN A 57 -29.94 19.79 8.79
N GLN A 58 -29.32 19.77 9.98
CA GLN A 58 -28.22 20.66 10.33
C GLN A 58 -26.89 20.12 9.77
N PHE A 59 -26.12 20.98 9.14
CA PHE A 59 -24.78 20.69 8.61
C PHE A 59 -23.89 21.92 8.79
N TYR A 60 -22.80 21.77 9.55
CA TYR A 60 -21.87 22.87 9.86
C TYR A 60 -22.57 24.14 10.41
N GLY A 61 -23.58 23.96 11.27
CA GLY A 61 -24.32 25.06 11.88
C GLY A 61 -25.30 25.78 10.95
N ARG A 62 -25.52 25.26 9.73
CA ARG A 62 -26.54 25.75 8.78
C ARG A 62 -27.57 24.66 8.52
N GLN A 63 -28.80 25.06 8.21
CA GLN A 63 -29.82 24.13 7.76
C GLN A 63 -29.65 23.86 6.26
N LEU A 64 -29.63 22.60 5.86
CA LEU A 64 -29.61 22.21 4.45
C LEU A 64 -30.94 22.57 3.78
N GLN A 65 -30.88 23.24 2.64
CA GLN A 65 -32.05 23.66 1.88
C GLN A 65 -32.41 22.63 0.82
N SER A 66 -33.71 22.53 0.49
CA SER A 66 -34.17 21.76 -0.66
C SER A 66 -33.88 22.54 -1.94
N PRO A 67 -33.40 21.91 -3.03
CA PRO A 67 -33.22 22.58 -4.31
C PRO A 67 -34.52 23.19 -4.87
N ALA A 68 -35.68 22.64 -4.49
CA ALA A 68 -36.98 23.12 -4.92
C ALA A 68 -37.41 24.43 -4.25
N ASP A 69 -36.84 24.75 -3.08
CA ASP A 69 -37.19 25.94 -2.29
C ASP A 69 -36.24 27.12 -2.58
N MET A 70 -35.28 26.94 -3.49
CA MET A 70 -34.27 27.96 -3.82
C MET A 70 -34.78 28.96 -4.85
N GLU A 71 -34.50 30.24 -4.63
CA GLU A 71 -34.68 31.28 -5.64
C GLU A 71 -33.46 31.34 -6.59
N TRP A 72 -33.43 30.44 -7.57
CA TRP A 72 -32.30 30.26 -8.50
C TRP A 72 -31.92 31.52 -9.31
N THR A 73 -32.82 32.48 -9.46
CA THR A 73 -32.54 33.77 -10.12
C THR A 73 -31.64 34.71 -9.30
N GLN A 74 -31.50 34.47 -7.99
CA GLN A 74 -30.63 35.26 -7.11
C GLN A 74 -29.25 34.63 -6.88
N ILE A 75 -29.02 33.43 -7.40
CA ILE A 75 -27.78 32.66 -7.21
C ILE A 75 -26.88 32.90 -8.41
N GLU A 76 -25.64 33.35 -8.19
CA GLU A 76 -24.73 33.62 -9.31
C GLU A 76 -23.86 32.41 -9.68
N ALA A 77 -23.64 31.49 -8.73
CA ALA A 77 -22.88 30.28 -8.96
C ALA A 77 -23.31 29.10 -8.07
N VAL A 78 -23.14 27.89 -8.62
CA VAL A 78 -23.33 26.63 -7.91
C VAL A 78 -22.05 25.81 -7.97
N VAL A 79 -21.55 25.41 -6.80
CA VAL A 79 -20.46 24.43 -6.66
C VAL A 79 -21.08 23.07 -6.39
N ILE A 80 -20.92 22.13 -7.30
CA ILE A 80 -21.42 20.77 -7.11
C ILE A 80 -20.38 19.96 -6.33
N SER A 81 -20.70 19.66 -5.07
CA SER A 81 -19.84 18.89 -4.17
C SER A 81 -20.23 17.40 -4.09
N SER A 82 -21.38 17.02 -4.64
CA SER A 82 -21.83 15.63 -4.63
C SER A 82 -21.02 14.76 -5.61
N PHE A 83 -19.94 14.14 -5.13
CA PHE A 83 -18.95 13.44 -5.97
C PHE A 83 -19.54 12.38 -6.93
N HIS A 84 -20.50 11.58 -6.45
CA HIS A 84 -21.11 10.51 -7.25
C HIS A 84 -22.29 10.95 -8.11
N TYR A 85 -22.81 12.17 -7.91
CA TYR A 85 -24.03 12.68 -8.55
C TYR A 85 -23.77 13.98 -9.33
N GLU A 86 -22.51 14.28 -9.65
CA GLU A 86 -22.10 15.57 -10.18
C GLU A 86 -22.76 15.88 -11.54
N ASP A 87 -22.77 14.91 -12.45
CA ASP A 87 -23.38 15.04 -13.78
C ASP A 87 -24.91 15.15 -13.69
N GLU A 88 -25.53 14.35 -12.83
CA GLU A 88 -26.99 14.37 -12.63
C GLU A 88 -27.48 15.71 -12.06
N ILE A 89 -26.72 16.30 -11.14
CA ILE A 89 -27.03 17.62 -10.58
C ILE A 89 -26.83 18.72 -11.62
N GLU A 90 -25.77 18.64 -12.44
CA GLU A 90 -25.57 19.58 -13.54
C GLU A 90 -26.76 19.56 -14.53
N GLU A 91 -27.25 18.38 -14.88
CA GLU A 91 -28.44 18.22 -15.71
C GLU A 91 -29.70 18.75 -15.02
N GLU A 92 -29.89 18.49 -13.72
CA GLU A 92 -31.05 18.99 -12.97
C GLU A 92 -31.03 20.54 -12.92
N LEU A 93 -29.88 21.16 -12.68
CA LEU A 93 -29.70 22.62 -12.70
C LEU A 93 -30.09 23.22 -14.06
N LYS A 94 -29.62 22.63 -15.17
CA LYS A 94 -29.87 23.14 -16.52
C LYS A 94 -31.30 22.91 -16.99
N ASN A 95 -31.81 21.69 -16.80
CA ASN A 95 -33.05 21.25 -17.45
C ASN A 95 -34.29 21.53 -16.62
N LYS A 96 -34.20 21.41 -15.29
CA LYS A 96 -35.35 21.57 -14.39
C LYS A 96 -35.42 22.96 -13.78
N PHE A 97 -34.28 23.47 -13.32
CA PHE A 97 -34.21 24.79 -12.66
C PHE A 97 -33.86 25.92 -13.63
N HIS A 98 -33.52 25.60 -14.88
CA HIS A 98 -33.11 26.56 -15.91
C HIS A 98 -32.04 27.54 -15.40
N PHE A 99 -31.12 27.03 -14.58
CA PHE A 99 -30.09 27.84 -13.94
C PHE A 99 -29.12 28.41 -14.98
N ALA A 100 -29.03 29.74 -15.03
CA ALA A 100 -28.20 30.47 -15.98
C ALA A 100 -26.85 30.94 -15.41
N GLY A 101 -26.63 30.73 -14.11
CA GLY A 101 -25.38 31.10 -13.44
C GLY A 101 -24.24 30.14 -13.72
N LEU A 102 -23.12 30.37 -13.04
CA LEU A 102 -21.91 29.56 -13.19
C LEU A 102 -22.05 28.22 -12.48
N ILE A 103 -21.80 27.11 -13.17
CA ILE A 103 -21.79 25.76 -12.57
C ILE A 103 -20.33 25.27 -12.49
N ILE A 104 -19.89 24.89 -11.29
CA ILE A 104 -18.54 24.39 -11.04
C ILE A 104 -18.61 22.92 -10.65
N LYS A 105 -17.88 22.11 -11.42
CA LYS A 105 -17.68 20.68 -11.21
C LYS A 105 -16.29 20.43 -10.66
N LEU A 106 -16.22 19.78 -9.51
CA LEU A 106 -14.99 19.58 -8.77
C LEU A 106 -14.25 18.31 -9.22
N LYS A 107 -14.98 17.30 -9.72
CA LYS A 107 -14.39 16.04 -10.18
C LYS A 107 -13.45 16.25 -11.38
N GLU A 108 -12.31 15.57 -11.37
CA GLU A 108 -11.40 15.50 -12.52
C GLU A 108 -11.82 14.39 -13.50
N GLN A 109 -11.43 14.51 -14.77
CA GLN A 109 -11.73 13.50 -15.77
C GLN A 109 -11.12 12.14 -15.37
N GLY A 110 -11.95 11.10 -15.26
CA GLY A 110 -11.51 9.77 -14.85
C GLY A 110 -11.33 9.57 -13.34
N GLN A 111 -11.60 10.58 -12.51
CA GLN A 111 -11.54 10.44 -11.06
C GLN A 111 -12.65 9.50 -10.56
N ILE A 112 -12.27 8.45 -9.82
CA ILE A 112 -13.20 7.42 -9.31
C ILE A 112 -13.40 7.44 -7.80
N ILE A 113 -12.57 8.17 -7.06
CA ILE A 113 -12.67 8.36 -5.60
C ILE A 113 -12.63 9.86 -5.24
N PRO A 114 -13.26 10.30 -4.14
CA PRO A 114 -13.18 11.67 -3.67
C PRO A 114 -11.74 12.11 -3.34
N PHE A 115 -11.44 13.41 -3.50
CA PHE A 115 -10.08 13.94 -3.33
C PHE A 115 -9.47 13.68 -1.95
N TYR A 116 -10.30 13.62 -0.90
CA TYR A 116 -9.86 13.38 0.48
C TYR A 116 -9.57 11.91 0.80
N HIS A 117 -9.73 11.01 -0.18
CA HIS A 117 -9.27 9.62 -0.12
C HIS A 117 -7.91 9.42 -0.81
N HIS A 118 -7.13 10.49 -0.98
CA HIS A 118 -5.74 10.42 -1.44
C HIS A 118 -4.79 10.67 -0.26
N LEU A 119 -3.60 10.05 -0.30
CA LEU A 119 -2.54 10.30 0.70
C LEU A 119 -2.13 11.76 0.73
N SER A 120 -1.89 12.30 1.91
CA SER A 120 -1.08 13.52 2.03
C SER A 120 0.40 13.17 1.88
N LYS A 121 1.20 14.12 1.38
CA LYS A 121 2.67 13.95 1.32
C LYS A 121 3.24 13.75 2.72
N ALA A 122 2.65 14.38 3.73
CA ALA A 122 3.07 14.25 5.13
C ALA A 122 2.89 12.81 5.67
N ASP A 123 1.88 12.07 5.21
CA ASP A 123 1.58 10.71 5.70
C ASP A 123 2.60 9.66 5.25
N ILE A 124 3.31 9.94 4.17
CA ILE A 124 4.32 9.05 3.59
C ILE A 124 5.73 9.59 3.71
N GLN A 125 5.92 10.81 4.20
CA GLN A 125 7.23 11.42 4.17
C GLN A 125 8.21 10.61 5.03
N ALA A 126 9.39 10.34 4.46
CA ALA A 126 10.52 9.83 5.24
C ALA A 126 10.72 10.70 6.50
N PRO A 127 10.94 10.08 7.68
CA PRO A 127 11.28 10.84 8.89
C PRO A 127 12.48 11.74 8.61
N GLU A 128 12.42 13.01 9.03
CA GLU A 128 13.40 14.06 8.70
C GLU A 128 14.84 13.58 8.91
N ASP A 129 15.12 13.02 10.09
CA ASP A 129 16.45 12.52 10.49
C ASP A 129 17.00 11.39 9.61
N TYR A 130 16.16 10.74 8.82
CA TYR A 130 16.50 9.60 7.99
C TYR A 130 16.24 9.82 6.50
N ARG A 131 15.88 11.05 6.09
CA ARG A 131 15.62 11.35 4.68
C ARG A 131 16.82 11.06 3.80
N GLU A 132 18.01 11.53 4.16
CA GLU A 132 19.24 11.26 3.39
C GLU A 132 19.56 9.76 3.27
N LEU A 133 19.24 8.99 4.31
CA LEU A 133 19.47 7.55 4.32
C LEU A 133 18.53 6.84 3.34
N LEU A 134 17.24 7.17 3.34
CA LEU A 134 16.25 6.58 2.43
C LEU A 134 16.44 7.09 0.99
N GLU A 135 16.93 8.31 0.81
CA GLU A 135 17.31 8.87 -0.50
C GLU A 135 18.39 8.05 -1.23
N ARG A 136 19.23 7.30 -0.50
CA ARG A 136 20.16 6.33 -1.12
C ARG A 136 19.45 5.27 -1.95
N ASN A 137 18.18 4.95 -1.64
CA ASN A 137 17.39 4.00 -2.41
C ASN A 137 17.10 4.46 -3.85
N LYS A 138 17.34 5.73 -4.20
CA LYS A 138 17.30 6.19 -5.61
C LYS A 138 18.16 5.33 -6.53
N ARG A 139 19.24 4.74 -6.02
CA ARG A 139 20.13 3.84 -6.77
C ARG A 139 19.44 2.58 -7.30
N PHE A 140 18.32 2.15 -6.71
CA PHE A 140 17.56 0.99 -7.17
C PHE A 140 16.43 1.36 -8.14
N LYS A 141 16.13 2.64 -8.36
CA LYS A 141 14.96 3.03 -9.15
C LYS A 141 15.13 2.60 -10.60
N GLY A 142 14.29 1.66 -11.05
CA GLY A 142 14.28 1.20 -12.44
C GLY A 142 15.59 0.56 -12.91
N ILE A 143 16.35 -0.10 -12.03
CA ILE A 143 17.59 -0.80 -12.42
C ILE A 143 17.33 -2.11 -13.16
N HIS A 144 16.14 -2.71 -13.01
CA HIS A 144 15.78 -4.02 -13.53
C HIS A 144 14.75 -3.96 -14.66
N LYS A 145 14.96 -3.06 -15.63
CA LYS A 145 14.02 -2.86 -16.74
C LYS A 145 13.95 -4.09 -17.63
N ASN A 146 12.73 -4.60 -17.82
CA ASN A 146 12.42 -5.77 -18.65
C ASN A 146 12.95 -7.11 -18.12
N GLU A 147 13.41 -7.15 -16.87
CA GLU A 147 13.84 -8.38 -16.24
C GLU A 147 12.70 -9.02 -15.43
N ARG A 148 12.87 -10.30 -15.10
CA ARG A 148 11.98 -11.05 -14.21
C ARG A 148 12.62 -11.27 -12.85
N LEU A 149 11.78 -11.36 -11.82
CA LEU A 149 12.18 -11.61 -10.44
C LEU A 149 11.42 -12.82 -9.89
N PHE A 150 12.12 -13.69 -9.16
CA PHE A 150 11.51 -14.73 -8.34
C PHE A 150 11.60 -14.36 -6.86
N ILE A 151 10.45 -14.16 -6.21
CA ILE A 151 10.36 -13.87 -4.78
C ILE A 151 10.18 -15.20 -4.04
N LEU A 152 11.16 -15.52 -3.20
CA LEU A 152 11.29 -16.79 -2.51
C LEU A 152 10.82 -16.67 -1.06
N CYS A 153 9.58 -17.11 -0.80
CA CYS A 153 8.98 -17.14 0.53
C CYS A 153 9.11 -18.51 1.19
N SER A 154 8.74 -18.58 2.47
CA SER A 154 9.11 -19.72 3.33
C SER A 154 8.05 -20.81 3.47
N GLY A 155 6.96 -20.76 2.71
CA GLY A 155 5.88 -21.72 2.89
C GLY A 155 6.19 -23.15 2.40
N PRO A 156 5.40 -24.15 2.81
CA PRO A 156 5.75 -25.57 2.76
C PRO A 156 5.94 -26.15 1.35
N SER A 157 5.29 -25.59 0.33
CA SER A 157 5.39 -26.09 -1.06
C SER A 157 6.81 -26.04 -1.62
N ILE A 158 7.64 -25.14 -1.11
CA ILE A 158 9.05 -25.01 -1.48
C ILE A 158 9.80 -26.35 -1.36
N ARG A 159 9.43 -27.22 -0.41
CA ARG A 159 10.06 -28.55 -0.23
C ARG A 159 10.01 -29.43 -1.47
N GLU A 160 8.94 -29.28 -2.25
CA GLU A 160 8.64 -30.13 -3.41
C GLU A 160 9.14 -29.52 -4.73
N MET A 161 9.70 -28.31 -4.69
CA MET A 161 10.15 -27.58 -5.88
C MET A 161 11.65 -27.79 -6.13
N ASP A 162 12.05 -28.03 -7.38
CA ASP A 162 13.46 -27.99 -7.78
C ASP A 162 13.90 -26.54 -7.98
N LEU A 163 14.48 -25.94 -6.95
CA LEU A 163 14.93 -24.54 -7.00
C LEU A 163 16.32 -24.37 -7.63
N THR A 164 17.01 -25.46 -8.01
CA THR A 164 18.33 -25.35 -8.64
C THR A 164 18.28 -24.67 -10.01
N VAL A 165 17.12 -24.69 -10.67
CA VAL A 165 16.85 -23.99 -11.93
C VAL A 165 16.98 -22.47 -11.82
N LEU A 166 16.90 -21.91 -10.60
CA LEU A 166 16.99 -20.47 -10.34
C LEU A 166 18.43 -19.92 -10.29
N LYS A 167 19.45 -20.76 -10.47
CA LYS A 167 20.88 -20.38 -10.35
C LYS A 167 21.28 -19.13 -11.15
N ASN A 168 20.63 -18.85 -12.27
CA ASN A 168 20.93 -17.70 -13.14
C ASN A 168 19.75 -16.71 -13.25
N GLU A 169 18.74 -16.85 -12.37
CA GLU A 169 17.61 -15.93 -12.30
C GLU A 169 17.84 -14.91 -11.20
N ILE A 170 17.25 -13.72 -11.36
CA ILE A 170 17.26 -12.74 -10.28
C ILE A 170 16.24 -13.18 -9.22
N THR A 171 16.70 -13.30 -7.98
CA THR A 171 15.88 -13.76 -6.86
C THR A 171 15.91 -12.81 -5.67
N MET A 172 14.78 -12.77 -4.96
CA MET A 172 14.63 -12.04 -3.71
C MET A 172 14.11 -12.99 -2.64
N ALA A 173 14.95 -13.30 -1.66
CA ALA A 173 14.60 -14.21 -0.57
C ALA A 173 14.17 -13.43 0.69
N VAL A 174 13.41 -14.10 1.55
CA VAL A 174 12.85 -13.47 2.76
C VAL A 174 13.08 -14.30 4.00
N HIS A 175 13.19 -13.62 5.14
CA HIS A 175 13.23 -14.25 6.47
C HIS A 175 14.19 -15.46 6.53
N SER A 176 13.77 -16.60 7.10
CA SER A 176 14.59 -17.81 7.21
C SER A 176 14.67 -18.66 5.93
N PHE A 177 14.41 -18.09 4.74
CA PHE A 177 14.55 -18.81 3.47
C PHE A 177 15.99 -19.34 3.25
N TYR A 178 16.99 -18.70 3.85
CA TYR A 178 18.39 -19.15 3.82
C TYR A 178 18.61 -20.58 4.36
N LEU A 179 17.64 -21.16 5.06
CA LEU A 179 17.67 -22.57 5.50
C LEU A 179 17.43 -23.57 4.36
N HIS A 180 17.08 -23.11 3.15
CA HIS A 180 16.90 -24.00 2.01
C HIS A 180 18.22 -24.63 1.60
N LYS A 181 18.21 -25.96 1.34
CA LYS A 181 19.41 -26.73 0.96
C LYS A 181 20.16 -26.15 -0.27
N ASP A 182 19.41 -25.52 -1.18
CA ASP A 182 19.93 -24.96 -2.43
C ASP A 182 20.30 -23.48 -2.32
N ILE A 183 20.30 -22.87 -1.13
CA ILE A 183 20.62 -21.44 -0.96
C ILE A 183 21.96 -21.04 -1.58
N SER A 184 22.95 -21.93 -1.52
CA SER A 184 24.28 -21.73 -2.10
C SER A 184 24.30 -21.79 -3.63
N VAL A 185 23.29 -22.39 -4.24
CA VAL A 185 23.07 -22.44 -5.69
C VAL A 185 22.27 -21.23 -6.15
N ILE A 186 21.24 -20.85 -5.39
CA ILE A 186 20.32 -19.75 -5.70
C ILE A 186 21.02 -18.39 -5.55
N GLN A 187 21.80 -18.20 -4.48
CA GLN A 187 22.55 -16.98 -4.15
C GLN A 187 21.75 -15.67 -4.36
N PRO A 188 20.70 -15.41 -3.56
CA PRO A 188 19.77 -14.31 -3.83
C PRO A 188 20.43 -12.93 -3.92
N GLU A 189 20.18 -12.22 -5.03
CA GLU A 189 20.64 -10.85 -5.24
C GLU A 189 20.06 -9.90 -4.20
N TYR A 190 18.85 -10.20 -3.73
CA TYR A 190 18.11 -9.40 -2.77
C TYR A 190 17.67 -10.24 -1.58
N TYR A 191 17.74 -9.65 -0.39
CA TYR A 191 17.25 -10.28 0.83
C TYR A 191 16.42 -9.30 1.64
N CYS A 192 15.14 -9.59 1.84
CA CYS A 192 14.22 -8.69 2.53
C CYS A 192 13.78 -9.25 3.88
N ASN A 193 13.86 -8.43 4.92
CA ASN A 193 13.38 -8.76 6.25
C ASN A 193 12.28 -7.79 6.66
N ALA A 194 11.18 -8.31 7.23
CA ALA A 194 10.20 -7.47 7.91
C ALA A 194 10.76 -6.91 9.22
N GLN A 195 10.07 -5.90 9.73
CA GLN A 195 10.37 -5.35 11.04
C GLN A 195 10.20 -6.41 12.15
N TRP A 196 11.06 -6.36 13.16
CA TRP A 196 10.89 -7.16 14.37
C TRP A 196 9.74 -6.68 15.26
N GLU A 197 8.93 -7.61 15.72
CA GLU A 197 7.97 -7.40 16.80
C GLU A 197 8.57 -7.93 18.11
N TYR A 198 9.29 -7.06 18.83
CA TYR A 198 9.94 -7.44 20.08
C TYR A 198 8.92 -7.76 21.18
N ASN A 199 9.10 -8.90 21.83
CA ASN A 199 8.28 -9.40 22.92
C ASN A 199 9.14 -10.27 23.88
N GLU A 200 8.51 -10.98 24.82
CA GLU A 200 9.23 -11.82 25.80
C GLU A 200 10.08 -12.94 25.16
N LYS A 201 9.68 -13.44 23.99
CA LYS A 201 10.39 -14.48 23.23
C LYS A 201 11.25 -13.88 22.11
N THR A 202 10.73 -12.91 21.38
CA THR A 202 11.44 -12.18 20.32
C THR A 202 12.24 -11.04 20.95
N THR A 203 13.46 -11.33 21.40
CA THR A 203 14.34 -10.34 22.02
C THR A 203 15.38 -9.79 21.04
N GLU A 204 16.05 -8.70 21.41
CA GLU A 204 17.18 -8.17 20.63
C GLU A 204 18.28 -9.22 20.42
N LYS A 205 18.54 -10.08 21.41
CA LYS A 205 19.50 -11.19 21.28
C LYS A 205 19.11 -12.20 20.20
N VAL A 206 17.81 -12.48 20.05
CA VAL A 206 17.31 -13.34 18.97
C VAL A 206 17.51 -12.66 17.63
N ALA A 207 17.19 -11.37 17.52
CA ALA A 207 17.43 -10.61 16.30
C ALA A 207 18.93 -10.60 15.93
N GLU A 208 19.83 -10.39 16.89
CA GLU A 208 21.28 -10.48 16.67
C GLU A 208 21.73 -11.86 16.19
N ALA A 209 21.24 -12.92 16.84
CA ALA A 209 21.56 -14.30 16.46
C ALA A 209 21.07 -14.60 15.03
N TYR A 210 19.86 -14.18 14.70
CA TYR A 210 19.28 -14.33 13.36
C TYR A 210 20.12 -13.59 12.32
N LEU A 211 20.50 -12.34 12.57
CA LEU A 211 21.28 -11.54 11.63
C LEU A 211 22.69 -12.12 11.40
N LYS A 212 23.30 -12.73 12.42
CA LYS A 212 24.56 -13.49 12.27
C LYS A 212 24.36 -14.73 11.41
N ASP A 213 23.29 -15.48 11.69
CA ASP A 213 22.97 -16.73 10.98
C ASP A 213 22.64 -16.47 9.50
N LEU A 214 21.85 -15.43 9.22
CA LEU A 214 21.56 -14.94 7.88
C LEU A 214 22.85 -14.61 7.13
N LYS A 215 23.75 -13.80 7.72
CA LYS A 215 25.00 -13.40 7.06
C LYS A 215 25.97 -14.57 6.86
N MET A 216 25.92 -15.57 7.74
CA MET A 216 26.73 -16.79 7.60
C MET A 216 26.29 -17.63 6.40
N HIS A 217 24.98 -17.77 6.19
CA HIS A 217 24.42 -18.57 5.10
C HIS A 217 24.32 -17.80 3.77
N VAL A 218 24.03 -16.51 3.84
CA VAL A 218 23.89 -15.61 2.70
C VAL A 218 25.03 -14.60 2.78
N GLY A 219 26.04 -14.80 1.94
CA GLY A 219 27.24 -13.97 1.90
C GLY A 219 26.98 -12.59 1.31
N LYS A 220 27.10 -12.47 -0.02
CA LYS A 220 26.88 -11.19 -0.73
C LYS A 220 25.44 -11.10 -1.22
N SER A 221 24.73 -10.05 -0.81
CA SER A 221 23.36 -9.73 -1.24
C SER A 221 23.07 -8.24 -1.00
N GLN A 222 22.00 -7.71 -1.58
CA GLN A 222 21.44 -6.41 -1.19
C GLN A 222 20.34 -6.65 -0.15
N TYR A 223 20.67 -6.35 1.11
CA TYR A 223 19.77 -6.54 2.24
C TYR A 223 18.87 -5.32 2.43
N PHE A 224 17.58 -5.58 2.63
CA PHE A 224 16.57 -4.58 2.95
C PHE A 224 16.02 -4.84 4.35
N PHE A 225 16.21 -3.88 5.25
CA PHE A 225 15.73 -3.90 6.63
C PHE A 225 14.78 -2.73 6.90
N SER A 226 13.90 -2.85 7.90
CA SER A 226 13.16 -1.68 8.37
C SER A 226 14.13 -0.71 9.01
N LEU A 227 13.86 0.59 8.80
CA LEU A 227 14.60 1.69 9.41
C LEU A 227 14.66 1.56 10.94
N ARG A 228 13.67 0.89 11.55
CA ARG A 228 13.65 0.61 13.00
C ARG A 228 14.77 -0.33 13.45
N GLU A 229 15.30 -1.17 12.55
CA GLU A 229 16.45 -2.03 12.84
C GLU A 229 17.80 -1.35 12.62
N LYS A 230 17.85 -0.09 12.14
CA LYS A 230 19.13 0.58 11.87
C LYS A 230 20.09 0.51 13.07
N GLY A 231 19.57 0.76 14.27
CA GLY A 231 20.38 0.75 15.49
C GLY A 231 21.06 -0.60 15.78
N ILE A 232 20.36 -1.72 15.60
CA ILE A 232 20.95 -3.05 15.83
C ILE A 232 21.92 -3.42 14.70
N ILE A 233 21.57 -3.12 13.44
CA ILE A 233 22.42 -3.38 12.27
C ILE A 233 23.75 -2.64 12.38
N ASP A 234 23.72 -1.34 12.73
CA ASP A 234 24.92 -0.52 12.90
C ASP A 234 25.83 -1.02 14.03
N ARG A 235 25.24 -1.50 15.14
CA ARG A 235 26.00 -2.03 16.29
C ARG A 235 26.68 -3.34 15.97
N MET A 236 26.03 -4.21 15.22
CA MET A 236 26.54 -5.55 14.96
C MET A 236 27.71 -5.57 13.98
N GLN A 237 27.79 -4.61 13.05
CA GLN A 237 28.86 -4.49 12.04
C GLN A 237 29.15 -5.79 11.26
N ASN A 238 28.12 -6.61 11.08
CA ASN A 238 28.16 -7.90 10.41
C ASN A 238 27.89 -7.80 8.90
N PHE A 239 27.35 -6.69 8.43
CA PHE A 239 27.07 -6.43 7.02
C PHE A 239 27.99 -5.33 6.49
N ASP A 240 28.37 -5.43 5.21
CA ASP A 240 29.04 -4.33 4.54
C ASP A 240 28.06 -3.17 4.32
N SER A 241 28.48 -1.95 4.62
CA SER A 241 27.60 -0.76 4.56
C SER A 241 26.99 -0.47 3.18
N GLU A 242 27.58 -1.01 2.11
CA GLU A 242 27.07 -0.92 0.74
C GLU A 242 26.01 -1.98 0.40
N GLU A 243 25.92 -3.05 1.19
CA GLU A 243 24.93 -4.11 1.06
C GLU A 243 23.64 -3.81 1.84
N VAL A 244 23.70 -2.90 2.80
CA VAL A 244 22.58 -2.58 3.70
C VAL A 244 21.75 -1.43 3.15
N ASN A 245 20.44 -1.67 3.03
CA ASN A 245 19.44 -0.72 2.58
C ASN A 245 18.28 -0.70 3.58
N TYR A 246 17.64 0.46 3.73
CA TYR A 246 16.55 0.64 4.68
C TYR A 246 15.27 1.02 3.97
N TYR A 247 14.14 0.58 4.52
CA TYR A 247 12.82 1.08 4.16
C TYR A 247 12.07 1.50 5.43
N CYS A 248 11.07 2.36 5.32
CA CYS A 248 10.09 2.58 6.37
C CYS A 248 8.70 2.46 5.76
N TYR A 249 7.67 2.23 6.58
CA TYR A 249 6.30 2.15 6.09
C TYR A 249 5.40 3.18 6.76
N GLY A 250 4.41 3.67 6.01
CA GLY A 250 3.37 4.59 6.49
C GLY A 250 2.27 3.86 7.27
N LYS A 251 1.11 4.51 7.46
CA LYS A 251 0.03 3.97 8.31
C LYS A 251 -1.14 3.32 7.57
N ASP A 252 -1.47 3.79 6.37
CA ASP A 252 -2.67 3.35 5.63
C ASP A 252 -2.31 2.87 4.23
N SER A 253 -2.60 1.60 3.94
CA SER A 253 -2.25 0.99 2.66
C SER A 253 -3.16 1.39 1.50
N SER A 254 -4.40 1.79 1.75
CA SER A 254 -5.43 1.96 0.71
C SER A 254 -5.16 3.14 -0.22
N LEU A 255 -4.39 4.10 0.27
CA LEU A 255 -4.25 5.41 -0.33
C LEU A 255 -3.01 5.50 -1.27
N TYR A 256 -2.18 4.44 -1.35
CA TYR A 256 -0.96 4.39 -2.18
C TYR A 256 -1.27 4.21 -3.68
N GLU A 257 -0.79 5.14 -4.49
CA GLU A 257 -0.96 5.16 -5.95
C GLU A 257 0.32 4.83 -6.74
N GLU A 258 1.46 4.83 -6.06
CA GLU A 258 2.80 4.51 -6.55
C GLU A 258 3.67 4.00 -5.40
N VAL A 259 4.84 3.44 -5.72
CA VAL A 259 5.85 3.05 -4.73
C VAL A 259 7.08 3.94 -4.93
N ASP A 260 7.54 4.54 -3.84
CA ASP A 260 8.82 5.23 -3.76
C ASP A 260 9.57 4.78 -2.51
N LEU A 261 10.71 4.11 -2.68
CA LEU A 261 11.53 3.63 -1.56
C LEU A 261 12.31 4.75 -0.85
N CYS A 262 12.29 5.98 -1.39
CA CYS A 262 12.83 7.15 -0.71
C CYS A 262 11.83 7.76 0.27
N GLN A 263 10.58 7.27 0.26
CA GLN A 263 9.51 7.63 1.17
C GLN A 263 9.06 6.42 1.98
N GLY A 264 8.10 6.62 2.88
CA GLY A 264 7.37 5.54 3.53
C GLY A 264 6.61 4.72 2.50
N ILE A 265 6.86 3.42 2.47
CA ILE A 265 6.13 2.46 1.65
C ILE A 265 4.82 2.03 2.33
N MET A 266 4.01 1.26 1.63
CA MET A 266 2.76 0.74 2.16
C MET A 266 2.98 -0.09 3.45
N PRO A 267 2.08 -0.01 4.45
CA PRO A 267 2.06 -0.91 5.59
C PRO A 267 2.18 -2.38 5.18
N VAL A 268 2.77 -3.18 6.06
CA VAL A 268 3.15 -4.57 5.75
C VAL A 268 2.41 -5.52 6.65
N HIS A 269 1.68 -6.47 6.05
CA HIS A 269 1.12 -7.65 6.73
C HIS A 269 1.89 -8.93 6.41
N SER A 270 2.71 -8.93 5.35
CA SER A 270 3.55 -10.07 4.97
C SER A 270 4.77 -9.60 4.17
N VAL A 271 5.94 -10.19 4.41
CA VAL A 271 7.20 -9.84 3.72
C VAL A 271 7.09 -9.88 2.18
N PRO A 272 6.41 -10.84 1.54
CA PRO A 272 6.17 -10.81 0.09
C PRO A 272 5.54 -9.51 -0.41
N VAL A 273 4.71 -8.81 0.39
CA VAL A 273 4.16 -7.51 0.01
C VAL A 273 5.25 -6.43 -0.06
N ILE A 274 6.25 -6.44 0.84
CA ILE A 274 7.42 -5.56 0.74
C ILE A 274 8.20 -5.89 -0.53
N CYS A 275 8.44 -7.17 -0.78
CA CYS A 275 9.23 -7.62 -1.92
C CYS A 275 8.60 -7.19 -3.26
N ILE A 276 7.27 -7.27 -3.38
CA ILE A 276 6.56 -6.76 -4.56
C ILE A 276 6.73 -5.24 -4.69
N GLN A 277 6.66 -4.49 -3.60
CA GLN A 277 6.89 -3.03 -3.63
C GLN A 277 8.32 -2.69 -4.08
N LEU A 278 9.34 -3.37 -3.53
CA LEU A 278 10.73 -3.25 -3.96
C LEU A 278 10.85 -3.55 -5.45
N ALA A 279 10.25 -4.64 -5.92
CA ALA A 279 10.31 -5.06 -7.31
C ALA A 279 9.66 -4.06 -8.28
N ILE A 280 8.51 -3.49 -7.91
CA ILE A 280 7.85 -2.42 -8.68
C ILE A 280 8.78 -1.21 -8.81
N TYR A 281 9.36 -0.75 -7.70
CA TYR A 281 10.27 0.39 -7.70
C TYR A 281 11.57 0.12 -8.50
N MET A 282 12.06 -1.11 -8.44
CA MET A 282 13.22 -1.57 -9.20
C MET A 282 12.95 -1.73 -10.70
N GLY A 283 11.69 -1.74 -11.12
CA GLY A 283 11.29 -1.72 -12.53
C GLY A 283 11.21 -3.09 -13.20
N PHE A 284 11.13 -4.18 -12.44
CA PHE A 284 10.89 -5.53 -12.97
C PHE A 284 9.58 -5.59 -13.75
N LYS A 285 9.51 -6.42 -14.79
CA LYS A 285 8.31 -6.58 -15.63
C LYS A 285 7.52 -7.84 -15.33
N GLU A 286 8.17 -8.87 -14.80
CA GLU A 286 7.52 -10.10 -14.37
C GLU A 286 7.99 -10.48 -12.97
N ILE A 287 7.05 -10.72 -12.07
CA ILE A 287 7.33 -11.07 -10.68
C ILE A 287 6.65 -12.40 -10.39
N TYR A 288 7.42 -13.40 -9.96
CA TYR A 288 6.94 -14.74 -9.67
C TYR A 288 7.01 -15.00 -8.15
N LEU A 289 5.87 -15.32 -7.53
CA LEU A 289 5.78 -15.61 -6.10
C LEU A 289 5.86 -17.12 -5.84
N LEU A 290 6.79 -17.53 -4.98
CA LEU A 290 6.98 -18.92 -4.57
C LEU A 290 6.85 -19.04 -3.05
N GLY A 291 6.19 -20.08 -2.56
CA GLY A 291 6.00 -20.31 -1.12
C GLY A 291 5.08 -19.29 -0.44
N THR A 292 4.05 -18.81 -1.16
CA THR A 292 3.05 -17.86 -0.67
C THR A 292 1.67 -18.52 -0.53
N GLU A 293 1.56 -19.50 0.34
CA GLU A 293 0.38 -20.34 0.50
C GLU A 293 -0.81 -19.52 1.01
N HIS A 294 -0.61 -18.74 2.08
CA HIS A 294 -1.65 -17.91 2.70
C HIS A 294 -2.98 -18.65 2.97
N ASP A 295 -2.91 -19.96 3.25
CA ASP A 295 -4.08 -20.84 3.36
C ASP A 295 -4.53 -21.09 4.81
N PHE A 296 -3.93 -20.41 5.77
CA PHE A 296 -4.10 -20.64 7.21
C PHE A 296 -5.56 -20.56 7.69
N LEU A 297 -6.41 -19.75 7.05
CA LEU A 297 -7.85 -19.71 7.35
C LEU A 297 -8.56 -21.03 7.05
N THR A 298 -8.11 -21.74 6.03
CA THR A 298 -8.72 -23.00 5.56
C THR A 298 -8.07 -24.21 6.19
N THR A 299 -6.75 -24.19 6.36
CA THR A 299 -5.96 -25.31 6.89
C THR A 299 -5.87 -25.29 8.40
N LYS A 300 -6.10 -24.13 9.04
CA LYS A 300 -5.80 -23.84 10.45
C LYS A 300 -4.33 -24.09 10.81
N LYS A 301 -3.45 -24.04 9.81
CA LYS A 301 -2.02 -24.24 9.95
C LYS A 301 -1.26 -23.08 9.33
N TYR A 302 -0.14 -22.74 9.94
CA TYR A 302 0.83 -21.82 9.34
C TYR A 302 2.20 -22.50 9.40
N ALA A 303 2.57 -23.15 8.30
CA ALA A 303 3.73 -24.02 8.22
C ALA A 303 4.83 -23.39 7.34
N TYR A 304 6.05 -23.88 7.52
CA TYR A 304 7.22 -23.49 6.73
C TYR A 304 7.84 -24.71 6.04
N PHE A 305 8.68 -24.49 5.02
CA PHE A 305 9.43 -25.57 4.37
C PHE A 305 10.57 -26.15 5.23
N TYR A 306 11.01 -25.45 6.26
CA TYR A 306 12.04 -25.93 7.19
C TYR A 306 11.44 -26.41 8.52
N ASP A 307 12.22 -27.16 9.30
CA ASP A 307 11.88 -27.45 10.70
C ASP A 307 12.15 -26.20 11.54
N ARG A 308 11.14 -25.71 12.26
CA ARG A 308 11.25 -24.51 13.10
C ARG A 308 12.39 -24.63 14.12
N LYS A 309 12.71 -25.83 14.61
CA LYS A 309 13.81 -26.06 15.56
C LYS A 309 15.19 -25.73 14.99
N GLN A 310 15.32 -25.69 13.66
CA GLN A 310 16.56 -25.32 12.98
C GLN A 310 16.68 -23.81 12.81
N ALA A 311 15.57 -23.06 12.87
CA ALA A 311 15.56 -21.62 12.73
C ALA A 311 15.85 -20.94 14.07
N VAL A 312 16.68 -19.90 14.05
CA VAL A 312 16.94 -19.04 15.23
C VAL A 312 15.63 -18.46 15.79
N THR A 313 14.67 -18.18 14.92
CA THR A 313 13.34 -17.63 15.27
C THR A 313 12.30 -18.70 15.61
N GLY A 314 12.67 -19.99 15.57
CA GLY A 314 11.77 -21.13 15.70
C GLY A 314 10.83 -21.05 16.91
N ASP A 315 11.40 -20.79 18.08
CA ASP A 315 10.66 -20.75 19.35
C ASP A 315 9.99 -19.39 19.62
N THR A 316 10.20 -18.40 18.75
CA THR A 316 9.68 -17.03 18.93
C THR A 316 8.33 -16.79 18.28
N ASP A 317 7.97 -17.58 17.28
CA ASP A 317 6.69 -17.47 16.60
C ASP A 317 5.55 -17.94 17.53
N ILE A 318 4.78 -16.97 18.01
CA ILE A 318 3.63 -17.12 18.90
C ILE A 318 2.32 -17.37 18.15
N THR A 319 2.32 -17.26 16.82
CA THR A 319 1.12 -17.44 16.00
C THR A 319 0.74 -18.90 15.84
N THR A 320 1.66 -19.81 16.16
CA THR A 320 1.46 -21.26 16.03
C THR A 320 2.04 -22.07 17.18
N ASP A 321 1.47 -23.25 17.42
CA ASP A 321 2.02 -24.25 18.33
C ASP A 321 3.16 -25.05 17.69
N ALA A 322 3.70 -26.02 18.43
CA ALA A 322 4.81 -26.87 17.97
C ALA A 322 4.47 -27.72 16.73
N ASP A 323 3.19 -27.98 16.47
CA ASP A 323 2.68 -28.76 15.34
C ASP A 323 2.20 -27.85 14.18
N SER A 324 2.56 -26.56 14.23
CA SER A 324 2.18 -25.52 13.26
C SER A 324 0.67 -25.23 13.21
N ASN A 325 -0.11 -25.62 14.24
CA ASN A 325 -1.51 -25.23 14.32
C ASN A 325 -1.60 -23.77 14.75
N LEU A 326 -2.53 -23.04 14.15
CA LEU A 326 -2.76 -21.63 14.42
C LEU A 326 -3.24 -21.41 15.87
N VAL A 327 -2.52 -20.58 16.63
CA VAL A 327 -2.85 -20.15 18.00
C VAL A 327 -3.39 -18.72 17.95
N MET A 328 -4.41 -18.52 17.12
CA MET A 328 -5.11 -17.25 16.96
C MET A 328 -6.61 -17.53 16.93
N ASN A 329 -7.40 -16.66 17.57
CA ASN A 329 -8.85 -16.81 17.49
C ASN A 329 -9.33 -16.49 16.06
N PHE A 330 -10.50 -17.00 15.69
CA PHE A 330 -11.00 -16.88 14.33
C PHE A 330 -11.26 -15.43 13.89
N SER A 331 -11.65 -14.56 14.83
CA SER A 331 -11.90 -13.14 14.55
C SER A 331 -10.64 -12.43 14.11
N ASP A 332 -9.54 -12.63 14.85
CA ASP A 332 -8.23 -12.04 14.55
C ASP A 332 -7.68 -12.62 13.24
N ALA A 333 -7.85 -13.93 13.02
CA ALA A 333 -7.42 -14.59 11.79
C ALA A 333 -8.11 -14.01 10.54
N ILE A 334 -9.41 -13.75 10.61
CA ILE A 334 -10.14 -13.11 9.50
C ILE A 334 -9.67 -11.67 9.31
N ALA A 335 -9.50 -10.91 10.40
CA ALA A 335 -9.07 -9.52 10.32
C ALA A 335 -7.69 -9.39 9.66
N ASP A 336 -6.74 -10.25 10.05
CA ASP A 336 -5.39 -10.28 9.47
C ASP A 336 -5.42 -10.69 7.99
N ALA A 337 -6.16 -11.75 7.65
CA ALA A 337 -6.33 -12.16 6.26
C ALA A 337 -6.96 -11.07 5.39
N TYR A 338 -7.97 -10.36 5.90
CA TYR A 338 -8.61 -9.25 5.19
C TYR A 338 -7.61 -8.12 4.91
N ALA A 339 -6.81 -7.74 5.91
CA ALA A 339 -5.80 -6.72 5.77
C ALA A 339 -4.71 -7.13 4.76
N LEU A 340 -4.25 -8.38 4.82
CA LEU A 340 -3.30 -8.95 3.87
C LEU A 340 -3.83 -8.95 2.43
N TRP A 341 -5.07 -9.38 2.19
CA TRP A 341 -5.66 -9.37 0.84
C TRP A 341 -5.83 -7.95 0.32
N ASN A 342 -6.15 -6.98 1.17
CA ASN A 342 -6.22 -5.58 0.76
C ASN A 342 -4.85 -5.04 0.34
N ASN A 343 -3.79 -5.36 1.07
CA ASN A 343 -2.43 -5.03 0.67
C ASN A 343 -2.06 -5.62 -0.70
N TYR A 344 -2.40 -6.90 -0.94
CA TYR A 344 -2.16 -7.51 -2.26
C TYR A 344 -2.96 -6.84 -3.38
N LYS A 345 -4.21 -6.43 -3.13
CA LYS A 345 -5.02 -5.67 -4.09
C LYS A 345 -4.37 -4.33 -4.45
N VAL A 346 -3.81 -3.62 -3.46
CA VAL A 346 -3.13 -2.34 -3.69
C VAL A 346 -1.88 -2.54 -4.55
N VAL A 347 -0.98 -3.47 -4.19
CA VAL A 347 0.24 -3.70 -4.99
C VAL A 347 -0.09 -4.23 -6.38
N ARG A 348 -1.15 -5.03 -6.53
CA ARG A 348 -1.67 -5.44 -7.85
C ARG A 348 -2.10 -4.24 -8.69
N ARG A 349 -2.88 -3.31 -8.10
CA ARG A 349 -3.32 -2.08 -8.79
C ARG A 349 -2.11 -1.26 -9.25
N ILE A 350 -1.13 -1.05 -8.36
CA ILE A 350 0.09 -0.29 -8.69
C ILE A 350 0.88 -1.00 -9.79
N ALA A 351 1.06 -2.32 -9.71
CA ALA A 351 1.75 -3.10 -10.74
C ALA A 351 1.06 -3.00 -12.11
N GLN A 352 -0.28 -3.12 -12.15
CA GLN A 352 -1.06 -3.00 -13.38
C GLN A 352 -0.91 -1.62 -14.04
N LYS A 353 -0.90 -0.55 -13.25
CA LYS A 353 -0.68 0.82 -13.72
C LYS A 353 0.72 1.03 -14.33
N ASN A 354 1.68 0.18 -13.97
CA ASN A 354 3.08 0.24 -14.43
C ASN A 354 3.42 -0.86 -15.47
N ASP A 355 2.40 -1.54 -16.01
CA ASP A 355 2.54 -2.69 -16.92
C ASP A 355 3.50 -3.76 -16.37
N ILE A 356 3.33 -4.12 -15.09
CA ILE A 356 4.09 -5.16 -14.39
C ILE A 356 3.15 -6.34 -14.14
N LYS A 357 3.60 -7.54 -14.51
CA LYS A 357 2.85 -8.78 -14.30
C LYS A 357 3.34 -9.48 -13.04
N ILE A 358 2.40 -9.86 -12.18
CA ILE A 358 2.68 -10.64 -10.98
C ILE A 358 2.00 -11.99 -11.14
N TYR A 359 2.74 -13.07 -10.94
CA TYR A 359 2.28 -14.45 -11.06
C TYR A 359 2.46 -15.19 -9.75
N ASN A 360 1.51 -16.07 -9.44
CA ASN A 360 1.65 -17.02 -8.35
C ASN A 360 2.20 -18.36 -8.88
N ALA A 361 3.45 -18.66 -8.60
CA ALA A 361 4.12 -19.93 -8.95
C ALA A 361 4.18 -20.91 -7.77
N THR A 362 3.50 -20.60 -6.65
CA THR A 362 3.38 -21.49 -5.49
C THR A 362 2.56 -22.73 -5.87
N MET A 363 2.98 -23.92 -5.43
CA MET A 363 2.19 -25.14 -5.60
C MET A 363 1.04 -25.17 -4.58
N GLY A 364 -0.12 -24.65 -4.97
CA GLY A 364 -1.32 -24.59 -4.12
C GLY A 364 -1.48 -23.27 -3.35
N GLY A 365 -2.07 -23.34 -2.16
CA GLY A 365 -2.39 -22.17 -1.35
C GLY A 365 -3.64 -21.39 -1.82
N ALA A 366 -4.05 -20.44 -0.99
CA ALA A 366 -5.25 -19.63 -1.16
C ALA A 366 -5.04 -18.31 -1.91
N LEU A 367 -3.80 -17.87 -2.15
CA LEU A 367 -3.54 -16.61 -2.85
C LEU A 367 -3.97 -16.66 -4.34
N ASP A 368 -5.15 -16.11 -4.63
CA ASP A 368 -5.83 -16.14 -5.93
C ASP A 368 -5.85 -14.79 -6.67
N LEU A 369 -5.28 -13.75 -6.06
CA LEU A 369 -5.25 -12.39 -6.63
C LEU A 369 -4.33 -12.27 -7.85
N PHE A 370 -3.41 -13.21 -8.05
CA PHE A 370 -2.45 -13.24 -9.15
C PHE A 370 -2.65 -14.49 -10.01
N PRO A 371 -2.54 -14.41 -11.35
CA PRO A 371 -2.62 -15.58 -12.21
C PRO A 371 -1.63 -16.66 -11.77
N ARG A 372 -2.14 -17.88 -11.63
CA ARG A 372 -1.33 -19.03 -11.25
C ARG A 372 -0.61 -19.60 -12.47
N VAL A 373 0.67 -19.91 -12.31
CA VAL A 373 1.50 -20.52 -13.36
C VAL A 373 2.21 -21.75 -12.81
N ASP A 374 2.44 -22.75 -13.65
CA ASP A 374 3.26 -23.90 -13.28
C ASP A 374 4.73 -23.49 -13.29
N PHE A 375 5.38 -23.56 -12.13
CA PHE A 375 6.79 -23.22 -11.97
C PHE A 375 7.70 -23.97 -12.95
N ASN A 376 7.42 -25.26 -13.20
CA ASN A 376 8.25 -26.07 -14.09
C ASN A 376 8.13 -25.65 -15.56
N SER A 377 7.06 -24.94 -15.94
CA SER A 377 6.86 -24.45 -17.31
C SER A 377 7.62 -23.17 -17.63
N LEU A 378 8.34 -22.59 -16.65
CA LEU A 378 9.03 -21.31 -16.78
C LEU A 378 10.48 -21.42 -17.30
N PHE A 379 10.98 -22.66 -17.53
CA PHE A 379 12.37 -22.99 -17.83
C PHE A 379 12.52 -23.95 -19.01
#